data_AF-A0A1A9RX95-F1
#
_entry.id   AF-A0A1A9RX95-F1
#
_cell.length_a   1.000
_cell.length_b   1.000
_cell.length_c   1.000
_cell.angle_alpha   90.00
_cell.angle_beta   90.00
_cell.angle_gamma   90.00
#
_symmetry.space_group_name_H-M   'P 1'
#
loop_
_entity.id
_entity.type
_entity.pdbx_description
1 polymer ?
#
loop_
_entity_poly.entity_id
_entity_poly.type
_entity_poly.pdbx_seq_one_letter_code
_entity_poly.pdbx_strand_id
1 'polypeptide(L)'
;MQNQCLAVQNGLLVRQPCRNTPNQYFERNLRERTIRQSGQCLTQSGSRITLTPCHGQAEQQWYGDDHRLCSASANAQCWDAAEPTIRLQTRSDTPSQEVH
;
A
#
# COMPACT_ATOMS: atom_id res chain seq x y z
N MET A 1 17.41 14.86 5.80
CA MET A 1 16.48 14.02 5.03
C MET A 1 16.11 12.84 5.90
N GLN A 2 14.86 12.76 6.38
CA GLN A 2 14.44 11.63 7.22
C GLN A 2 14.07 10.46 6.31
N ASN A 3 14.79 9.35 6.40
CA ASN A 3 14.47 8.13 5.67
C ASN A 3 13.14 7.57 6.22
N GLN A 4 12.08 7.63 5.40
CA GLN A 4 10.76 7.13 5.78
C GLN A 4 10.50 5.78 5.12
N CYS A 5 9.91 4.88 5.90
CA CYS A 5 9.53 3.55 5.47
C CYS A 5 8.02 3.40 5.60
N LEU A 6 7.45 2.56 4.75
CA LEU A 6 6.10 2.07 4.95
C LEU A 6 6.03 1.22 6.21
N ALA A 7 4.91 1.29 6.90
CA ALA A 7 4.64 0.46 8.05
C ALA A 7 3.14 0.25 8.24
N VAL A 8 2.78 -0.79 8.97
CA VAL A 8 1.43 -0.93 9.49
C VAL A 8 1.36 -0.43 10.93
N GLN A 9 0.41 0.47 11.19
CA GLN A 9 0.11 0.99 12.52
C GLN A 9 -1.41 1.04 12.71
N ASN A 10 -1.91 0.43 13.79
CA ASN A 10 -3.34 0.33 14.08
C ASN A 10 -4.17 -0.18 12.88
N GLY A 11 -3.63 -1.14 12.13
CA GLY A 11 -4.28 -1.73 10.95
C GLY A 11 -4.26 -0.89 9.68
N LEU A 12 -3.62 0.30 9.69
CA LEU A 12 -3.50 1.19 8.55
C LEU A 12 -2.07 1.22 8.01
N LEU A 13 -1.93 1.45 6.70
CA LEU A 13 -0.64 1.71 6.07
C LEU A 13 -0.22 3.17 6.29
N VAL A 14 0.96 3.37 6.89
CA VAL A 14 1.51 4.68 7.23
C VAL A 14 2.97 4.79 6.81
N ARG A 15 3.47 6.01 6.68
CA ARG A 15 4.89 6.34 6.62
C ARG A 15 5.37 6.75 7.99
N GLN A 16 6.50 6.21 8.39
CA GLN A 16 7.18 6.57 9.62
C GLN A 16 8.69 6.39 9.46
N PRO A 17 9.52 6.89 10.39
CA PRO A 17 10.96 6.68 10.32
C PRO A 17 11.31 5.19 10.19
N CYS A 18 12.26 4.87 9.31
CA CYS A 18 12.78 3.51 9.18
C CYS A 18 13.45 3.06 10.50
N ARG A 19 12.98 1.96 11.07
CA ARG A 19 13.41 1.42 12.38
C ARG A 19 13.69 -0.08 12.35
N ASN A 20 13.59 -0.74 11.20
CA ASN A 20 13.79 -2.18 11.05
C ASN A 20 12.86 -3.00 11.99
N THR A 21 11.64 -2.52 12.19
CA THR A 21 10.65 -3.18 13.06
C THR A 21 9.75 -4.11 12.23
N PRO A 22 9.23 -5.23 12.80
CA PRO A 22 8.42 -6.21 12.08
C PRO A 22 7.27 -5.63 11.24
N ASN A 23 6.64 -4.55 11.71
CA ASN A 23 5.55 -3.88 11.01
C ASN A 23 5.98 -3.06 9.78
N GLN A 24 7.29 -2.95 9.50
CA GLN A 24 7.87 -2.32 8.30
C GLN A 24 8.29 -3.33 7.23
N TYR A 25 8.17 -4.63 7.51
CA TYR A 25 8.50 -5.68 6.55
C TYR A 25 7.26 -6.14 5.81
N PHE A 26 7.37 -6.16 4.48
CA PHE A 26 6.31 -6.56 3.58
C PHE A 26 6.80 -7.65 2.62
N GLU A 27 5.94 -8.61 2.36
CA GLU A 27 6.15 -9.66 1.36
C GLU A 27 5.37 -9.31 0.10
N ARG A 28 6.04 -9.30 -1.06
CA ARG A 28 5.37 -9.20 -2.36
C ARG A 28 5.17 -10.60 -2.93
N ASN A 29 3.92 -10.98 -3.15
CA ASN A 29 3.58 -12.18 -3.90
C ASN A 29 3.12 -11.78 -5.31
N LEU A 30 3.99 -12.00 -6.29
CA LEU A 30 3.74 -11.59 -7.68
C LEU A 30 2.68 -12.45 -8.38
N ARG A 31 2.55 -13.73 -7.98
CA ARG A 31 1.57 -14.64 -8.57
C ARG A 31 0.15 -14.24 -8.22
N GLU A 32 -0.06 -13.86 -6.96
CA GLU A 32 -1.36 -13.44 -6.44
C GLU A 32 -1.56 -11.92 -6.50
N ARG A 33 -0.51 -11.17 -6.89
CA ARG A 33 -0.46 -9.70 -6.92
C ARG A 33 -0.74 -9.04 -5.58
N THR A 34 -0.46 -9.72 -4.47
CA THR A 34 -0.69 -9.20 -3.11
C THR A 34 0.58 -8.61 -2.51
N ILE A 35 0.41 -7.59 -1.67
CA ILE A 35 1.43 -7.15 -0.72
C ILE A 35 0.96 -7.57 0.67
N ARG A 36 1.82 -8.28 1.41
CA ARG A 36 1.45 -8.90 2.69
C ARG A 36 2.29 -8.37 3.84
N GLN A 37 1.70 -8.32 5.03
CA GLN A 37 2.37 -7.98 6.28
C GLN A 37 1.89 -9.00 7.34
N SER A 38 2.82 -9.69 8.02
CA SER A 38 2.49 -10.73 9.01
C SER A 38 1.45 -11.76 8.51
N GLY A 39 1.52 -12.16 7.24
CA GLY A 39 0.60 -13.13 6.63
C GLY A 39 -0.77 -12.59 6.21
N GLN A 40 -1.09 -11.32 6.48
CA GLN A 40 -2.31 -10.64 6.04
C GLN A 40 -2.06 -9.79 4.80
N CYS A 41 -3.10 -9.54 4.00
CA CYS A 41 -3.01 -8.79 2.75
C CYS A 41 -3.35 -7.31 2.96
N LEU A 42 -2.56 -6.43 2.34
CA LEU A 42 -2.94 -5.02 2.15
C LEU A 42 -4.17 -4.96 1.24
N THR A 43 -5.25 -4.43 1.79
CA THR A 43 -6.60 -4.46 1.22
C THR A 43 -7.13 -3.04 1.10
N GLN A 44 -7.58 -2.66 -0.10
CA GLN A 44 -8.32 -1.43 -0.31
C GLN A 44 -9.66 -1.50 0.43
N SER A 45 -9.88 -0.52 1.32
CA SER A 45 -11.16 -0.30 2.01
C SER A 45 -11.55 1.16 1.83
N GLY A 46 -12.36 1.44 0.82
CA GLY A 46 -12.64 2.81 0.38
C GLY A 46 -11.36 3.50 -0.11
N SER A 47 -11.02 4.64 0.48
CA SER A 47 -9.79 5.40 0.19
C SER A 47 -8.61 5.06 1.11
N ARG A 48 -8.71 4.00 1.92
CA ARG A 48 -7.68 3.55 2.86
C ARG A 48 -7.14 2.19 2.46
N ILE A 49 -5.94 1.89 2.97
CA ILE A 49 -5.32 0.56 2.87
C ILE A 49 -5.29 -0.03 4.28
N THR A 50 -5.90 -1.21 4.42
CA THR A 50 -6.06 -1.92 5.70
C THR A 50 -5.45 -3.32 5.61
N LEU A 51 -5.11 -3.93 6.75
CA LEU A 51 -4.77 -5.36 6.77
C LEU A 51 -6.02 -6.22 7.00
N THR A 52 -6.23 -7.18 6.11
CA THR A 52 -7.26 -8.21 6.26
C THR A 52 -6.70 -9.59 5.87
N PRO A 53 -7.34 -10.70 6.31
CA PRO A 53 -6.97 -12.02 5.83
C PRO A 53 -7.00 -12.11 4.29
N CYS A 54 -6.01 -12.78 3.70
CA CYS A 54 -5.96 -12.94 2.25
C CYS A 54 -7.11 -13.84 1.76
N HIS A 55 -7.92 -13.34 0.83
CA HIS A 55 -9.08 -14.02 0.24
C HIS A 55 -9.14 -13.89 -1.29
N GLY A 56 -8.08 -13.36 -1.92
CA GLY A 56 -7.86 -13.39 -3.36
C GLY A 56 -8.72 -12.43 -4.19
N GLN A 57 -9.42 -11.50 -3.55
CA GLN A 57 -10.27 -10.53 -4.25
C GLN A 57 -9.45 -9.36 -4.80
N ALA A 58 -10.03 -8.62 -5.75
CA ALA A 58 -9.34 -7.59 -6.51
C ALA A 58 -8.82 -6.43 -5.65
N GLU A 59 -9.52 -6.09 -4.56
CA GLU A 59 -9.11 -5.08 -3.58
C GLU A 59 -7.85 -5.44 -2.80
N GLN A 60 -7.39 -6.69 -2.87
CA GLN A 60 -6.11 -7.14 -2.28
C GLN A 60 -4.97 -7.20 -3.30
N GLN A 61 -5.25 -6.86 -4.56
CA GLN A 61 -4.33 -6.98 -5.66
C GLN A 61 -3.83 -5.60 -6.09
N TRP A 62 -2.52 -5.50 -6.31
CA TRP A 62 -1.83 -4.26 -6.64
C TRP A 62 -1.00 -4.45 -7.90
N TYR A 63 -0.99 -3.43 -8.76
CA TYR A 63 -0.20 -3.44 -9.98
C TYR A 63 0.59 -2.14 -10.12
N GLY A 64 1.74 -2.23 -10.79
CA GLY A 64 2.53 -1.06 -11.15
C GLY A 64 1.89 -0.35 -12.34
N ASP A 65 1.73 0.96 -12.23
CA ASP A 65 1.33 1.87 -13.31
C ASP A 65 2.38 2.97 -13.45
N ASP A 66 3.35 2.75 -14.35
CA ASP A 66 4.60 3.52 -14.42
C ASP A 66 5.32 3.53 -13.05
N HIS A 67 5.41 4.71 -12.42
CA HIS A 67 6.01 4.91 -11.10
C HIS A 67 5.00 4.76 -9.95
N ARG A 68 3.77 4.32 -10.21
CA ARG A 68 2.69 4.24 -9.21
C ARG A 68 2.37 2.81 -8.84
N LEU A 69 1.76 2.65 -7.68
CA LEU A 69 1.16 1.39 -7.25
C LEU A 69 -0.34 1.57 -7.12
N CYS A 70 -1.11 0.87 -7.94
CA CYS A 70 -2.55 1.04 -8.05
C CYS A 70 -3.30 -0.25 -7.71
N SER A 71 -4.51 -0.09 -7.19
CA SER A 71 -5.40 -1.19 -6.83
C SER A 71 -6.08 -1.77 -8.07
N ALA A 72 -6.20 -3.09 -8.13
CA ALA A 72 -6.96 -3.77 -9.18
C ALA A 72 -8.49 -3.74 -8.94
N SER A 73 -8.98 -3.09 -7.88
CA SER A 73 -10.42 -2.92 -7.64
C SER A 73 -11.08 -2.08 -8.75
N ALA A 74 -12.42 -2.15 -8.84
CA ALA A 74 -13.19 -1.45 -9.88
C ALA A 74 -12.98 0.07 -9.93
N ASN A 75 -12.52 0.69 -8.83
CA ASN A 75 -12.28 2.13 -8.76
C ASN A 75 -10.82 2.52 -9.05
N ALA A 76 -9.94 1.55 -9.36
CA ALA A 76 -8.55 1.71 -9.83
C ALA A 76 -7.82 2.95 -9.27
N GLN A 77 -7.70 3.02 -7.95
CA GLN A 77 -7.04 4.13 -7.25
C GLN A 77 -5.59 3.78 -6.92
N CYS A 78 -4.73 4.79 -6.93
CA CYS A 78 -3.29 4.67 -6.71
C CYS A 78 -2.90 5.14 -5.31
N TRP A 79 -1.83 4.56 -4.79
CA TRP A 79 -1.25 4.92 -3.50
C TRP A 79 -0.79 6.37 -3.54
N ASP A 80 -1.21 7.15 -2.55
CA ASP A 80 -0.82 8.53 -2.37
C ASP A 80 -0.21 8.72 -0.99
N ALA A 81 1.04 9.17 -1.00
CA ALA A 81 1.88 9.46 0.14
C ALA A 81 2.02 10.98 0.36
N ALA A 82 0.99 11.78 0.15
CA ALA A 82 1.04 13.20 0.55
C ALA A 82 1.05 13.32 2.08
N GLU A 83 0.29 12.45 2.75
CA GLU A 83 0.09 12.43 4.20
C GLU A 83 0.87 11.30 4.90
N PRO A 84 1.00 11.30 6.24
CA PRO A 84 1.60 10.19 6.96
C PRO A 84 0.84 8.87 6.75
N THR A 85 -0.49 8.89 6.68
CA THR A 85 -1.27 7.70 6.30
C THR A 85 -1.35 7.61 4.79
N ILE A 86 -0.99 6.46 4.22
CA ILE A 86 -1.12 6.23 2.78
C ILE A 86 -2.62 6.12 2.45
N ARG A 87 -3.06 6.93 1.50
CA ARG A 87 -4.43 6.91 1.00
C ARG A 87 -4.46 6.43 -0.44
N LEU A 88 -5.66 6.11 -0.90
CA LEU A 88 -5.92 5.83 -2.30
C LEU A 88 -6.60 7.04 -2.93
N GLN A 89 -6.03 7.53 -4.02
CA GLN A 89 -6.57 8.64 -4.79
C GLN A 89 -6.63 8.26 -6.28
N THR A 90 -7.41 9.01 -7.04
CA THR A 90 -7.36 8.91 -8.51
C THR A 90 -5.93 9.15 -8.99
N ARG A 91 -5.55 8.44 -10.05
CA ARG A 91 -4.25 8.59 -10.71
C ARG A 91 -3.93 10.08 -10.99
N SER A 92 -2.75 10.52 -10.58
CA SER A 92 -2.20 11.84 -10.85
C SER A 92 -0.69 11.78 -11.08
N ASP A 93 -0.12 12.83 -11.68
CA ASP A 93 1.34 13.01 -11.83
C ASP A 93 1.96 13.73 -10.62
N THR A 94 1.32 13.62 -9.46
CA THR A 94 1.86 14.22 -8.23
C THR A 94 3.00 13.35 -7.70
N PRO A 95 4.11 13.93 -7.23
CA PRO A 95 5.22 13.16 -6.65
C PRO A 95 4.82 12.29 -5.46
N SER A 96 3.70 12.61 -4.80
CA SER A 96 3.12 11.80 -3.73
C SER A 96 2.68 10.40 -4.16
N GLN A 97 2.39 10.17 -5.45
CA GLN A 97 1.98 8.86 -5.97
C GLN A 97 3.15 8.04 -6.54
N GLU A 98 4.35 8.62 -6.61
CA GLU A 98 5.52 7.92 -7.07
C GLU A 98 6.10 7.02 -5.96
N VAL A 99 6.26 5.74 -6.27
CA VAL A 99 6.84 4.73 -5.39
C VAL A 99 8.24 4.42 -5.90
N HIS A 100 9.25 4.91 -5.19
CA HIS A 100 10.68 4.73 -5.48
C HIS A 100 11.33 3.69 -4.59
#